data_AF-O43110-F1
#
_entry.id   AF-O43110-F1
#
_cell.length_a   1.000
_cell.length_b   1.000
_cell.length_c   1.000
_cell.angle_alpha   90.00
_cell.angle_beta   90.00
_cell.angle_gamma   90.00
#
_symmetry.space_group_name_H-M   'P 1'
#
loop_
_entity.id
_entity.type
_entity.pdbx_description
1 polymer ?
#
loop_
_entity_poly.entity_id
_entity_poly.type
_entity_poly.pdbx_seq_one_letter_code
_entity_poly.pdbx_strand_id
1 'polypeptide(L)'
;IIGYNIANFDFPYLINRARALGVHDFPYFSRLKNSKQEIKDTFFSSRAYGSRENKVVNIEGRMQLDLLQFIQREYKLRSYTLNAVSAHFLNEQKEDVQHSIITDLQNGNQETRRRLAVYCLKDAYLPLRLAEKLMCLVNYTEMARVTGVPFSFLLSRGQQIKVISQLFRKCLDLDIVI
;
A
#
# COMPACT_ATOMS: atom_id res chain seq x y z
N ILE A 1 -7.65 3.18 0.85
CA ILE A 1 -7.44 1.72 0.90
C ILE A 1 -6.07 1.51 1.51
N ILE A 2 -6.03 0.77 2.61
CA ILE A 2 -4.79 0.42 3.31
C ILE A 2 -4.61 -1.10 3.27
N GLY A 3 -3.40 -1.57 3.52
CA GLY A 3 -3.07 -2.98 3.57
C GLY A 3 -1.56 -3.18 3.59
N TYR A 4 -1.11 -4.41 3.41
CA TYR A 4 0.31 -4.76 3.44
C TYR A 4 0.70 -5.49 2.16
N ASN A 5 1.55 -4.87 1.33
CA ASN A 5 1.93 -5.37 0.01
C ASN A 5 0.80 -5.39 -1.05
N ILE A 6 -0.24 -4.57 -0.83
CA ILE A 6 -1.41 -4.48 -1.71
C ILE A 6 -1.08 -4.00 -3.12
N ALA A 7 -0.09 -3.11 -3.25
CA ALA A 7 0.25 -2.51 -4.53
C ALA A 7 0.95 -3.51 -5.46
N ASN A 8 1.82 -4.35 -4.90
CA ASN A 8 2.66 -5.27 -5.67
C ASN A 8 2.07 -6.69 -5.78
N PHE A 9 1.19 -7.09 -4.87
CA PHE A 9 0.57 -8.42 -4.86
C PHE A 9 -0.95 -8.38 -5.01
N ASP A 10 -1.69 -7.86 -4.02
CA ASP A 10 -3.15 -8.06 -3.95
C ASP A 10 -3.91 -7.48 -5.15
N PHE A 11 -3.73 -6.19 -5.47
CA PHE A 11 -4.44 -5.61 -6.62
C PHE A 11 -4.02 -6.22 -7.96
N PRO A 12 -2.71 -6.38 -8.26
CA PRO A 12 -2.31 -7.05 -9.49
C PRO A 12 -2.86 -8.47 -9.62
N TYR A 13 -2.85 -9.24 -8.53
CA TYR A 13 -3.37 -10.60 -8.51
C TYR A 13 -4.88 -10.63 -8.79
N LEU A 14 -5.66 -9.79 -8.09
CA LEU A 14 -7.11 -9.72 -8.27
C LEU A 14 -7.51 -9.31 -9.70
N ILE A 15 -6.87 -8.28 -10.27
CA ILE A 15 -7.14 -7.82 -11.64
C ILE A 15 -6.78 -8.90 -12.66
N ASN A 16 -5.61 -9.53 -12.53
CA ASN A 16 -5.19 -10.59 -13.44
C ASN A 16 -6.06 -11.84 -13.31
N ARG A 17 -6.49 -12.18 -12.10
CA ARG A 17 -7.39 -13.32 -11.86
C ARG A 17 -8.77 -13.08 -12.48
N ALA A 18 -9.33 -11.88 -12.33
CA ALA A 18 -10.59 -11.52 -12.96
C ALA A 18 -10.49 -11.59 -14.49
N ARG A 19 -9.38 -11.11 -15.07
CA ARG A 19 -9.10 -11.24 -16.51
C ARG A 19 -9.05 -12.71 -16.94
N ALA A 20 -8.35 -13.56 -16.20
CA ALA A 20 -8.23 -14.98 -16.51
C ALA A 20 -9.57 -15.74 -16.42
N LEU A 21 -10.49 -15.27 -15.57
CA LEU A 21 -11.83 -15.84 -15.40
C LEU A 21 -12.90 -15.22 -16.34
N GLY A 22 -12.53 -14.25 -17.19
CA GLY A 22 -13.49 -13.56 -18.06
C GLY A 22 -14.44 -12.61 -17.33
N VAL A 23 -14.12 -12.19 -16.11
CA VAL A 23 -14.95 -11.27 -15.31
C VAL A 23 -14.63 -9.83 -15.70
N HIS A 24 -15.24 -9.37 -16.80
CA HIS A 24 -14.94 -8.06 -17.41
C HIS A 24 -15.39 -6.85 -16.58
N ASP A 25 -16.36 -7.04 -15.69
CA ASP A 25 -16.91 -5.97 -14.84
C ASP A 25 -16.12 -5.75 -13.55
N PHE A 26 -15.18 -6.65 -13.21
CA PHE A 26 -14.39 -6.53 -11.99
C PHE A 26 -13.54 -5.25 -11.90
N PRO A 27 -12.74 -4.85 -12.92
CA PRO A 27 -11.80 -3.74 -12.81
C PRO A 27 -12.46 -2.34 -12.89
N TYR A 28 -13.62 -2.17 -12.25
CA TYR A 28 -14.36 -0.91 -12.12
C TYR A 28 -14.73 -0.65 -10.64
N PHE A 29 -13.72 -0.60 -9.78
CA PHE A 29 -13.82 -0.42 -8.32
C PHE A 29 -13.28 0.93 -7.81
N SER A 30 -12.99 1.90 -8.68
CA SER A 30 -12.67 3.27 -8.27
C SER A 30 -13.92 4.10 -7.94
N ARG A 31 -13.76 5.42 -7.76
CA ARG A 31 -14.91 6.34 -7.66
C ARG A 31 -15.49 6.71 -9.03
N LEU A 32 -14.75 6.51 -10.11
CA LEU A 32 -15.19 6.80 -11.47
C LEU A 32 -15.74 5.54 -12.13
N LYS A 33 -17.05 5.48 -12.35
CA LYS A 33 -17.75 4.29 -12.86
C LYS A 33 -17.22 3.78 -14.21
N ASN A 34 -16.81 4.70 -15.07
CA ASN A 34 -16.35 4.38 -16.44
C ASN A 34 -14.81 4.35 -16.56
N SER A 35 -14.08 4.42 -15.44
CA SER A 35 -12.62 4.31 -15.45
C SER A 35 -12.21 2.90 -15.09
N LYS A 36 -11.53 2.22 -16.01
CA LYS A 36 -10.98 0.89 -15.79
C LYS A 36 -9.69 0.95 -14.98
N GLN A 37 -9.58 0.09 -13.98
CA GLN A 37 -8.37 -0.08 -13.19
C GLN A 37 -7.37 -0.98 -13.92
N GLU A 38 -6.21 -0.44 -14.21
CA GLU A 38 -5.11 -1.10 -14.92
C GLU A 38 -3.84 -1.07 -14.08
N ILE A 39 -3.03 -2.10 -14.26
CA ILE A 39 -1.74 -2.24 -13.59
C ILE A 39 -0.69 -1.55 -14.46
N LYS A 40 0.06 -0.63 -13.86
CA LYS A 40 1.21 0.01 -14.50
C LYS A 40 2.47 -0.30 -13.71
N ASP A 41 3.49 -0.81 -14.39
CA ASP A 41 4.81 -0.98 -13.81
C ASP A 41 5.48 0.39 -13.69
N THR A 42 6.13 0.61 -12.55
CA THR A 42 6.81 1.85 -12.22
C THR A 42 8.16 1.54 -11.61
N PHE A 43 9.18 2.30 -12.01
CA PHE A 43 10.52 2.17 -11.46
C PHE A 43 10.83 3.39 -10.60
N PHE A 44 11.28 3.14 -9.37
CA PHE A 44 11.74 4.19 -8.47
C PHE A 44 13.19 3.93 -8.08
N SER A 45 14.07 4.90 -8.28
CA SER A 45 15.46 4.81 -7.85
C SER A 45 15.90 6.07 -7.12
N SER A 46 16.58 5.88 -5.99
CA SER A 46 17.24 6.95 -5.26
C SER A 46 18.37 6.38 -4.40
N ARG A 47 19.38 7.19 -4.08
CA ARG A 47 20.47 6.75 -3.17
C ARG A 47 19.96 6.40 -1.78
N ALA A 48 18.95 7.14 -1.28
CA ALA A 48 18.43 6.96 0.07
C ALA A 48 17.49 5.75 0.22
N TYR A 49 16.67 5.47 -0.81
CA TYR A 49 15.65 4.42 -0.74
C TYR A 49 15.94 3.20 -1.64
N GLY A 50 17.05 3.21 -2.36
CA GLY A 50 17.44 2.18 -3.32
C GLY A 50 16.64 2.24 -4.62
N SER A 51 16.83 1.20 -5.45
CA SER A 51 16.07 0.95 -6.67
C SER A 51 15.00 -0.10 -6.41
N ARG A 52 13.74 0.18 -6.79
CA ARG A 52 12.60 -0.72 -6.63
C ARG A 52 11.70 -0.64 -7.84
N GLU A 53 11.31 -1.81 -8.32
CA GLU A 53 10.18 -1.97 -9.23
C GLU A 53 8.91 -2.10 -8.41
N ASN A 54 7.93 -1.24 -8.70
CA ASN A 54 6.63 -1.24 -8.05
C ASN A 54 5.54 -1.27 -9.11
N LYS A 55 4.40 -1.84 -8.72
CA LYS A 55 3.17 -1.78 -9.51
C LYS A 55 2.25 -0.72 -8.92
N VAL A 56 1.61 0.05 -9.79
CA VAL A 56 0.61 1.04 -9.40
C VAL A 56 -0.68 0.71 -10.14
N VAL A 57 -1.79 0.74 -9.40
CA VAL A 57 -3.14 0.61 -9.95
C VAL A 57 -3.85 1.95 -9.84
N ASN A 58 -4.44 2.43 -10.92
CA ASN A 58 -5.18 3.69 -10.96
C ASN A 58 -6.55 3.57 -10.30
N ILE A 59 -6.62 3.76 -8.98
CA ILE A 59 -7.88 3.78 -8.24
C ILE A 59 -8.30 5.23 -7.98
N GLU A 60 -8.95 5.85 -8.97
CA GLU A 60 -9.29 7.26 -8.92
C GLU A 60 -10.22 7.60 -7.74
N GLY A 61 -9.94 8.74 -7.10
CA GLY A 61 -10.71 9.24 -5.97
C GLY A 61 -10.53 8.46 -4.67
N ARG A 62 -9.67 7.43 -4.63
CA ARG A 62 -9.34 6.69 -3.40
C ARG A 62 -7.84 6.78 -3.12
N MET A 63 -7.48 7.27 -1.94
CA MET A 63 -6.08 7.24 -1.51
C MET A 63 -5.65 5.80 -1.22
N GLN A 64 -4.45 5.43 -1.64
CA GLN A 64 -3.82 4.14 -1.35
C GLN A 64 -2.65 4.37 -0.40
N LEU A 65 -2.60 3.61 0.70
CA LEU A 65 -1.51 3.65 1.68
C LEU A 65 -1.10 2.22 1.98
N ASP A 66 -0.08 1.74 1.26
CA ASP A 66 0.52 0.44 1.47
C ASP A 66 1.52 0.52 2.63
N LEU A 67 1.24 -0.21 3.71
CA LEU A 67 2.04 -0.19 4.93
C LEU A 67 3.45 -0.77 4.69
N LEU A 68 3.61 -1.69 3.73
CA LEU A 68 4.94 -2.19 3.40
C LEU A 68 5.82 -1.06 2.85
N GLN A 69 5.28 -0.28 1.91
CA GLN A 69 6.01 0.86 1.32
C GLN A 69 6.28 1.95 2.36
N PHE A 70 5.30 2.26 3.21
CA PHE A 70 5.45 3.20 4.31
C PHE A 70 6.58 2.78 5.25
N ILE A 71 6.54 1.54 5.76
CA ILE A 71 7.50 1.05 6.75
C ILE A 71 8.90 0.98 6.16
N GLN A 72 9.04 0.55 4.91
CA GLN A 72 10.33 0.54 4.22
C GLN A 72 10.93 1.93 3.95
N ARG A 73 10.12 3.00 4.02
CA ARG A 73 10.58 4.40 3.88
C ARG A 73 10.95 5.01 5.22
N GLU A 74 10.15 4.77 6.25
CA GLU A 74 10.29 5.42 7.57
C GLU A 74 11.20 4.64 8.53
N TYR A 75 11.31 3.31 8.39
CA TYR A 75 12.01 2.44 9.35
C TYR A 75 13.05 1.55 8.66
N LYS A 76 14.17 1.33 9.36
CA LYS A 76 15.22 0.38 8.94
C LYS A 76 15.14 -0.89 9.78
N LEU A 77 14.45 -1.90 9.25
CA LEU A 77 14.26 -3.19 9.92
C LEU A 77 15.10 -4.29 9.25
N ARG A 78 15.39 -5.37 9.98
CA ARG A 78 16.07 -6.56 9.45
C ARG A 78 15.17 -7.37 8.50
N SER A 79 13.87 -7.41 8.77
CA SER A 79 12.87 -8.09 7.95
C SER A 79 11.62 -7.23 7.83
N TYR A 80 11.02 -7.22 6.65
CA TYR A 80 9.78 -6.50 6.32
C TYR A 80 8.63 -7.46 6.04
N THR A 81 8.65 -8.68 6.58
CA THR A 81 7.46 -9.55 6.55
C THR A 81 6.42 -9.00 7.52
N LEU A 82 5.13 -9.18 7.21
CA LEU A 82 4.05 -8.72 8.08
C LEU A 82 4.19 -9.29 9.51
N ASN A 83 4.61 -10.55 9.64
CA ASN A 83 4.85 -11.18 10.94
C ASN A 83 5.98 -10.46 11.72
N ALA A 84 7.13 -10.20 11.09
CA ALA A 84 8.25 -9.52 11.75
C ALA A 84 7.91 -8.09 12.16
N VAL A 85 7.20 -7.36 11.30
CA VAL A 85 6.75 -6.00 11.56
C VAL A 85 5.70 -5.96 12.68
N SER A 86 4.74 -6.89 12.67
CA SER A 86 3.73 -6.99 13.72
C SER A 86 4.35 -7.36 15.07
N ALA A 87 5.31 -8.29 15.08
CA ALA A 87 6.05 -8.63 16.29
C ALA A 87 6.84 -7.44 16.82
N HIS A 88 7.47 -6.66 15.94
CA HIS A 88 8.28 -5.50 16.32
C HIS A 88 7.46 -4.32 16.89
N PHE A 89 6.33 -3.97 16.27
CA PHE A 89 5.56 -2.77 16.67
C PHE A 89 4.36 -3.05 17.57
N LEU A 90 3.75 -4.23 17.46
CA LEU A 90 2.54 -4.61 18.20
C LEU A 90 2.80 -5.64 19.29
N ASN A 91 4.01 -6.22 19.36
CA ASN A 91 4.34 -7.37 20.22
C ASN A 91 3.40 -8.57 19.99
N GLU A 92 2.89 -8.71 18.76
CA GLU A 92 1.97 -9.78 18.38
C GLU A 92 2.58 -10.63 17.27
N GLN A 93 2.40 -11.93 17.40
CA GLN A 93 2.78 -12.88 16.36
C GLN A 93 1.54 -13.34 15.59
N LYS A 94 1.73 -13.50 14.29
CA LYS A 94 0.75 -14.12 13.41
C LYS A 94 0.72 -15.63 13.67
N GLU A 95 -0.45 -16.26 13.55
CA GLU A 95 -0.49 -17.72 13.46
C GLU A 95 0.09 -18.13 12.10
N ASP A 96 1.16 -18.91 12.11
CA ASP A 96 1.86 -19.29 10.89
C ASP A 96 1.08 -20.41 10.17
N VAL A 97 0.29 -20.02 9.16
CA VAL A 97 -0.30 -20.97 8.22
C VAL A 97 0.64 -21.03 7.03
N GLN A 98 1.36 -22.15 6.89
CA GLN A 98 2.23 -22.37 5.74
C GLN A 98 1.42 -22.33 4.44
N HIS A 99 1.98 -21.74 3.40
CA HIS A 99 1.31 -21.61 2.10
C HIS A 99 0.92 -22.97 1.49
N SER A 100 1.71 -24.02 1.77
CA SER A 100 1.49 -25.39 1.29
C SER A 100 0.16 -25.98 1.76
N ILE A 101 -0.24 -25.68 3.00
CA ILE A 101 -1.45 -26.27 3.61
C ILE A 101 -2.73 -25.49 3.28
N ILE A 102 -2.63 -24.31 2.64
CA ILE A 102 -3.81 -23.48 2.34
C ILE A 102 -4.79 -24.23 1.43
N THR A 103 -4.28 -24.93 0.41
CA THR A 103 -5.10 -25.70 -0.54
C THR A 103 -5.85 -26.83 0.18
N ASP A 104 -5.17 -27.54 1.08
CA ASP A 104 -5.76 -28.64 1.84
C ASP A 104 -6.81 -28.13 2.83
N LEU A 105 -6.53 -27.02 3.51
CA LEU A 105 -7.48 -26.38 4.42
C LEU A 105 -8.75 -25.89 3.70
N GLN A 106 -8.60 -25.35 2.49
CA GLN A 106 -9.72 -24.89 1.67
C GLN A 106 -10.62 -26.06 1.20
N ASN A 107 -9.99 -27.16 0.77
CA ASN A 107 -10.68 -28.36 0.27
C ASN A 107 -11.19 -29.29 1.38
N GLY A 108 -10.87 -29.00 2.64
CA GLY A 108 -11.38 -29.71 3.80
C GLY A 108 -12.84 -29.38 4.14
N ASN A 109 -13.12 -29.20 5.42
CA ASN A 109 -14.47 -29.02 5.95
C ASN A 109 -14.76 -27.55 6.33
N GLN A 110 -15.94 -27.31 6.93
CA GLN A 110 -16.34 -25.97 7.35
C GLN A 110 -15.39 -25.38 8.42
N GLU A 111 -14.89 -26.21 9.34
CA GLU A 111 -13.98 -25.78 10.39
C GLU A 111 -12.60 -25.41 9.87
N THR A 112 -12.05 -26.16 8.90
CA THR A 112 -10.76 -25.81 8.27
C THR A 112 -10.87 -24.50 7.48
N ARG A 113 -11.99 -24.27 6.77
CA ARG A 113 -12.27 -22.99 6.12
C ARG A 113 -12.49 -21.85 7.12
N ARG A 114 -13.14 -22.12 8.26
CA ARG A 114 -13.28 -21.14 9.36
C ARG A 114 -11.91 -20.73 9.89
N ARG A 115 -10.99 -21.67 10.10
CA ARG A 115 -9.60 -21.37 10.50
C ARG A 115 -8.89 -20.48 9.46
N LEU A 116 -9.03 -20.80 8.18
CA LEU A 116 -8.46 -19.99 7.08
C LEU A 116 -9.05 -18.58 7.03
N ALA A 117 -10.36 -18.44 7.28
CA ALA A 117 -11.02 -17.14 7.35
C ALA A 117 -10.54 -16.30 8.52
N VAL A 118 -10.36 -16.89 9.72
CA VAL A 118 -9.81 -16.20 10.89
C VAL A 118 -8.38 -15.73 10.63
N TYR A 119 -7.57 -16.58 10.00
CA TYR A 119 -6.22 -16.23 9.55
C TYR A 119 -6.22 -15.02 8.60
N CYS A 120 -7.08 -15.03 7.58
CA CYS A 120 -7.22 -13.93 6.63
C CYS A 120 -7.71 -12.63 7.29
N LEU A 121 -8.65 -12.74 8.24
CA LEU A 121 -9.16 -11.60 8.99
C LEU A 121 -8.06 -10.97 9.84
N LYS A 122 -7.24 -11.79 10.53
CA LYS A 122 -6.08 -11.30 11.28
C LYS A 122 -5.09 -10.57 10.38
N ASP A 123 -4.79 -11.12 9.20
CA ASP A 123 -3.92 -10.47 8.20
C ASP A 123 -4.47 -9.15 7.66
N ALA A 124 -5.80 -9.01 7.53
CA ALA A 124 -6.44 -7.76 7.14
C ALA A 124 -6.49 -6.73 8.27
N TYR A 125 -6.56 -7.18 9.52
CA TYR A 125 -6.67 -6.32 10.70
C TYR A 125 -5.32 -5.77 11.18
N LEU A 126 -4.24 -6.53 11.06
CA LEU A 126 -2.90 -6.11 11.46
C LEU A 126 -2.44 -4.79 10.78
N PRO A 127 -2.62 -4.59 9.45
CA PRO A 127 -2.26 -3.34 8.78
C PRO A 127 -3.02 -2.13 9.32
N LEU A 128 -4.29 -2.29 9.72
CA LEU A 128 -5.06 -1.22 10.36
C LEU A 128 -4.44 -0.83 11.70
N ARG A 129 -4.14 -1.81 12.55
CA ARG A 129 -3.51 -1.55 13.85
C ARG A 129 -2.11 -0.96 13.72
N LEU A 130 -1.33 -1.41 12.73
CA LEU A 130 -0.04 -0.81 12.41
C LEU A 130 -0.20 0.65 11.97
N ALA A 131 -1.19 0.95 11.12
CA ALA A 131 -1.44 2.30 10.64
C ALA A 131 -1.82 3.25 11.79
N GLU A 132 -2.62 2.78 12.74
CA GLU A 132 -3.01 3.53 13.94
C GLU A 132 -1.83 3.70 14.90
N LYS A 133 -1.11 2.60 15.23
CA LYS A 133 0.02 2.62 16.17
C LYS A 133 1.16 3.54 15.70
N LEU A 134 1.43 3.57 14.40
CA LEU A 134 2.48 4.39 13.80
C LEU A 134 1.98 5.76 13.35
N MET A 135 0.70 6.07 13.60
CA MET A 135 0.04 7.33 13.20
C MET A 135 0.26 7.68 11.72
N CYS A 136 0.29 6.68 10.84
CA CYS A 136 0.71 6.84 9.44
C CYS A 136 -0.07 7.95 8.73
N LEU A 137 -1.39 7.95 8.90
CA LEU A 137 -2.28 8.91 8.26
C LEU A 137 -2.06 10.33 8.78
N VAL A 138 -1.85 10.50 10.09
CA VAL A 138 -1.64 11.81 10.73
C VAL A 138 -0.34 12.41 10.22
N ASN A 139 0.76 11.65 10.33
CA ASN A 139 2.09 12.10 9.93
C ASN A 139 2.14 12.48 8.45
N TYR A 140 1.54 11.66 7.57
CA TYR A 140 1.52 11.96 6.14
C TYR A 140 0.56 13.08 5.77
N THR A 141 -0.55 13.26 6.51
CA THR A 141 -1.44 14.40 6.31
C THR A 141 -0.74 15.70 6.68
N GLU A 142 -0.02 15.73 7.80
CA GLU A 142 0.78 16.88 8.22
C GLU A 142 1.87 17.19 7.19
N MET A 143 2.64 16.17 6.77
CA MET A 143 3.66 16.30 5.73
C MET A 143 3.09 16.87 4.41
N ALA A 144 1.92 16.40 3.98
CA ALA A 144 1.24 16.90 2.78
C ALA A 144 0.81 18.36 2.94
N ARG A 145 0.28 18.74 4.11
CA ARG A 145 -0.15 20.11 4.40
C ARG A 145 1.03 21.08 4.43
N VAL A 146 2.11 20.72 5.11
CA VAL A 146 3.32 21.56 5.23
C VAL A 146 3.98 21.77 3.86
N THR A 147 4.17 20.70 3.10
CA THR A 147 4.91 20.77 1.82
C THR A 147 4.02 21.09 0.61
N GLY A 148 2.70 21.04 0.79
CA GLY A 148 1.74 21.40 -0.25
C GLY A 148 1.64 20.43 -1.42
N VAL A 149 2.08 19.17 -1.25
CA VAL A 149 2.02 18.14 -2.29
C VAL A 149 0.80 17.22 -2.11
N PRO A 150 0.28 16.61 -3.19
CA PRO A 150 -0.74 15.56 -3.08
C PRO A 150 -0.27 14.39 -2.20
N PHE A 151 -1.18 13.81 -1.41
CA PHE A 151 -0.87 12.68 -0.52
C PHE A 151 -0.20 11.50 -1.26
N SER A 152 -0.66 11.20 -2.48
CA SER A 152 -0.09 10.12 -3.31
C SER A 152 1.39 10.33 -3.65
N PHE A 153 1.88 11.57 -3.68
CA PHE A 153 3.29 11.87 -3.95
C PHE A 153 4.20 11.48 -2.78
N LEU A 154 3.68 11.43 -1.56
CA LEU A 154 4.46 11.02 -0.39
C LEU A 154 4.93 9.57 -0.48
N LEU A 155 4.18 8.71 -1.19
CA LEU A 155 4.51 7.30 -1.41
C LEU A 155 5.18 7.04 -2.75
N SER A 156 4.82 7.77 -3.80
CA SER A 156 5.30 7.52 -5.17
C SER A 156 6.52 8.34 -5.56
N ARG A 157 6.75 9.50 -4.93
CA ARG A 157 7.82 10.43 -5.27
C ARG A 157 8.84 10.56 -4.13
N GLY A 158 9.98 11.17 -4.44
CA GLY A 158 11.05 11.46 -3.49
C GLY A 158 10.90 12.83 -2.82
N GLN A 159 11.96 13.29 -2.15
CA GLN A 159 11.95 14.55 -1.42
C GLN A 159 11.93 15.80 -2.33
N GLN A 160 12.51 15.72 -3.54
CA GLN A 160 12.64 16.87 -4.45
C GLN A 160 11.30 17.53 -4.78
N ILE A 161 10.24 16.76 -5.04
CA ILE A 161 8.92 17.33 -5.40
C ILE A 161 8.32 18.19 -4.28
N LYS A 162 8.65 17.88 -3.02
CA LYS A 162 8.21 18.65 -1.85
C LYS A 162 8.86 20.02 -1.79
N VAL A 163 10.16 20.07 -2.09
CA VAL A 163 10.92 21.34 -2.15
C VAL A 163 10.47 22.17 -3.33
N ILE A 164 10.32 21.55 -4.51
CA ILE A 164 9.83 22.20 -5.71
C ILE A 164 8.44 22.82 -5.45
N SER A 165 7.50 22.06 -4.89
CA SER A 165 6.17 22.58 -4.52
C SER A 165 6.23 23.83 -3.64
N GLN A 166 7.09 23.81 -2.62
CA GLN A 166 7.26 24.96 -1.72
C GLN A 166 7.92 26.15 -2.43
N LEU A 167 8.93 25.91 -3.28
CA LEU A 167 9.61 26.95 -4.04
C LEU A 167 8.63 27.65 -4.99
N PHE A 168 7.85 26.90 -5.78
CA PHE A 168 6.85 27.48 -6.69
C PHE A 168 5.80 28.31 -5.94
N ARG A 169 5.34 27.86 -4.77
CA ARG A 169 4.41 28.63 -3.93
C ARG A 169 5.02 29.95 -3.47
N LYS A 170 6.29 29.95 -3.06
CA LYS A 170 6.99 31.16 -2.62
C LYS A 170 7.37 32.10 -3.76
N CYS A 171 7.72 31.58 -4.92
CA CYS A 171 7.96 32.37 -6.11
C CYS A 171 6.67 33.08 -6.56
N LEU A 172 5.51 32.42 -6.48
CA LEU A 172 4.22 33.05 -6.76
C LEU A 172 3.91 34.20 -5.78
N ASP A 173 4.18 34.02 -4.47
CA ASP A 173 3.98 35.07 -3.46
C ASP A 173 4.86 36.33 -3.73
N LEU A 174 5.97 36.16 -4.46
CA LEU A 174 6.97 37.19 -4.71
C LEU A 174 7.00 37.68 -6.18
N ASP A 175 6.07 37.21 -7.02
CA ASP A 175 6.04 37.48 -8.47
C ASP A 175 7.35 37.09 -9.21
N ILE A 176 7.99 36.01 -8.78
CA ILE A 176 9.21 35.46 -9.37
C ILE A 176 8.87 34.24 -10.25
N VAL A 177 9.54 34.10 -11.39
CA VAL A 177 9.47 32.89 -12.25
C VAL A 177 10.74 32.05 -12.04
N ILE A 178 10.57 30.73 -12.01
CA ILE A 178 11.66 29.74 -11.88
C ILE A 178 12.11 29.30 -13.26
#